data_AF-A0A7Y2FPZ9-F1
#
_entry.id   AF-A0A7Y2FPZ9-F1
#
_cell.length_a   1.000
_cell.length_b   1.000
_cell.length_c   1.000
_cell.angle_alpha   90.00
_cell.angle_beta   90.00
_cell.angle_gamma   90.00
#
_symmetry.space_group_name_H-M   'P 1'
#
loop_
_entity.id
_entity.type
_entity.pdbx_description
1 polymer ?
#
loop_
_entity_poly.entity_id
_entity_poly.type
_entity_poly.pdbx_seq_one_letter_code
_entity_poly.pdbx_strand_id
1 'polypeptide(L)'
;MSRSEAVGIAVVGAGGWGKNHVRNYAAIPDPDLRYICDRQEGIRESMAALYPSADVVCGLQVVRALEGGSVSLAQGGARIELRGGR
;
A
#
# COMPACT_ATOMS: atom_id res chain seq x y z
N MET A 1 8.28 15.01 22.02
CA MET A 1 7.07 14.70 21.22
C MET A 1 7.26 13.30 20.67
N SER A 2 6.39 12.37 21.06
CA SER A 2 6.40 10.99 20.53
C SER A 2 6.27 11.07 19.01
N ARG A 3 7.20 10.47 18.26
CA ARG A 3 6.97 10.25 16.82
C ARG A 3 5.72 9.37 16.74
N SER A 4 4.62 9.91 16.22
CA SER A 4 3.49 9.07 15.82
C SER A 4 4.03 8.04 14.84
N GLU A 5 3.75 6.76 15.03
CA GLU A 5 4.18 5.73 14.09
C GLU A 5 3.68 6.07 12.68
N ALA A 6 4.51 5.79 11.67
CA ALA A 6 4.18 6.02 10.28
C ALA A 6 2.90 5.27 9.90
N VAL A 7 1.90 6.01 9.40
CA VAL A 7 0.64 5.41 8.95
C VAL A 7 0.88 4.76 7.59
N GLY A 8 0.68 3.44 7.52
CA GLY A 8 0.74 2.71 6.25
C GLY A 8 -0.44 3.05 5.34
N ILE A 9 -0.16 3.39 4.09
CA ILE A 9 -1.16 3.76 3.09
C ILE A 9 -1.22 2.72 1.97
N ALA A 10 -2.44 2.37 1.56
CA ALA A 10 -2.72 1.62 0.35
C ALA A 10 -3.65 2.43 -0.56
N VAL A 11 -3.35 2.49 -1.86
CA VAL A 11 -4.22 3.10 -2.87
C VAL A 11 -4.83 2.00 -3.74
N VAL A 12 -6.16 1.90 -3.77
CA VAL A 12 -6.90 0.98 -4.63
C VAL A 12 -7.52 1.75 -5.80
N GLY A 13 -7.10 1.40 -7.01
CA GLY A 13 -7.37 2.14 -8.24
C GLY A 13 -6.29 3.19 -8.47
N ALA A 14 -5.42 2.98 -9.45
CA ALA A 14 -4.31 3.87 -9.82
C ALA A 14 -4.44 4.43 -11.25
N GLY A 15 -5.61 4.25 -11.88
CA GLY A 15 -5.93 4.81 -13.20
C GLY A 15 -6.19 6.32 -13.20
N GLY A 16 -7.19 6.74 -13.99
CA GLY A 16 -7.42 8.14 -14.40
C GLY A 16 -7.10 9.21 -13.36
N TRP A 17 -7.72 9.10 -12.17
CA TRP A 17 -7.43 10.01 -11.05
C TRP A 17 -6.60 9.37 -9.93
N GLY A 18 -6.65 8.05 -9.79
CA GLY A 18 -5.95 7.30 -8.73
C GLY A 18 -4.44 7.57 -8.67
N LYS A 19 -3.80 7.74 -9.84
CA LYS A 19 -2.38 8.14 -9.93
C LYS A 19 -2.04 9.43 -9.18
N ASN A 20 -2.99 10.35 -9.00
CA ASN A 20 -2.77 11.57 -8.24
C ASN A 20 -2.68 11.29 -6.73
N HIS A 21 -3.48 10.36 -6.21
CA HIS A 21 -3.37 9.92 -4.82
C HIS A 21 -2.03 9.22 -4.58
N VAL A 22 -1.63 8.31 -5.47
CA VAL A 22 -0.32 7.65 -5.42
C VAL A 22 0.79 8.69 -5.33
N ARG A 23 0.82 9.66 -6.25
CA ARG A 23 1.83 10.74 -6.25
C ARG A 23 1.82 11.56 -4.97
N ASN A 24 0.64 11.93 -4.48
CA ASN A 24 0.52 12.75 -3.27
C ASN A 24 1.05 11.99 -2.05
N TYR A 25 0.63 10.73 -1.85
CA TYR A 25 1.05 9.95 -0.69
C TYR A 25 2.52 9.52 -0.75
N ALA A 26 3.06 9.26 -1.95
CA ALA A 26 4.49 8.98 -2.13
C ALA A 26 5.39 10.18 -1.81
N ALA A 27 4.86 11.41 -1.85
CA ALA A 27 5.63 12.63 -1.64
C ALA A 27 5.66 13.11 -0.17
N ILE A 28 4.91 12.46 0.74
CA ILE A 28 4.86 12.88 2.14
C ILE A 28 5.93 12.12 2.93
N PRO A 29 6.70 12.77 3.82
CA PRO A 29 7.82 12.14 4.53
C PRO A 29 7.45 11.08 5.59
N ASP A 30 6.22 11.10 6.12
CA ASP A 30 5.79 10.31 7.30
C ASP A 30 4.70 9.23 7.06
N PRO A 31 3.87 9.23 6.00
CA PRO A 31 3.11 8.06 5.64
C PRO A 31 3.93 7.13 4.74
N ASP A 32 3.82 5.84 5.04
CA ASP A 32 4.49 4.79 4.30
C ASP A 32 3.52 4.30 3.21
N LEU A 33 3.64 4.84 1.98
CA LEU A 33 2.87 4.32 0.84
C LEU A 33 3.38 2.91 0.52
N ARG A 34 2.67 1.91 1.05
CA ARG A 34 3.07 0.51 0.99
C ARG A 34 2.50 -0.22 -0.21
N TYR A 35 1.26 0.09 -0.58
CA TYR A 35 0.55 -0.69 -1.60
C TYR A 35 -0.12 0.19 -2.65
N ILE A 36 -0.01 -0.22 -3.91
CA ILE A 36 -0.78 0.31 -5.03
C ILE A 36 -1.49 -0.87 -5.70
N CYS A 37 -2.82 -0.81 -5.82
CA CYS A 37 -3.61 -1.89 -6.40
C CYS A 37 -4.37 -1.40 -7.63
N ASP A 38 -4.20 -2.06 -8.77
CA ASP A 38 -5.06 -1.86 -9.94
C ASP A 38 -5.30 -3.17 -10.70
N ARG A 39 -6.47 -3.31 -11.32
CA ARG A 39 -6.83 -4.48 -12.11
C ARG A 39 -6.13 -4.50 -13.47
N GLN A 40 -5.81 -3.34 -14.03
CA GLN A 40 -5.17 -3.24 -15.34
C GLN A 40 -3.65 -3.41 -15.23
N GLU A 41 -3.09 -4.34 -16.00
CA GLU A 41 -1.67 -4.67 -15.98
C GLU A 41 -0.78 -3.50 -16.36
N GLY A 42 -1.09 -2.81 -17.47
CA GLY A 42 -0.28 -1.65 -17.89
C GLY A 42 -0.24 -0.51 -16.86
N ILE A 43 -1.29 -0.35 -16.04
CA ILE A 43 -1.25 0.59 -14.92
C ILE A 43 -0.31 0.08 -13.84
N ARG A 44 -0.36 -1.21 -13.49
CA ARG A 44 0.54 -1.79 -12.49
C ARG A 44 2.00 -1.69 -12.90
N GLU A 45 2.34 -2.03 -14.14
CA GLU A 45 3.70 -1.91 -14.67
C GLU A 45 4.21 -0.47 -14.59
N SER A 46 3.38 0.49 -15.01
CA SER A 46 3.70 1.91 -14.92
C SER A 46 3.91 2.37 -13.47
N MET A 47 3.05 1.95 -12.54
CA MET A 47 3.18 2.32 -11.13
C MET A 47 4.40 1.67 -10.47
N ALA A 48 4.71 0.41 -10.78
CA ALA A 48 5.87 -0.30 -10.24
C ALA A 48 7.18 0.35 -10.70
N ALA A 49 7.24 0.82 -11.95
CA ALA A 49 8.39 1.55 -12.47
C ALA A 49 8.57 2.93 -11.80
N LEU A 50 7.47 3.63 -11.51
CA LEU A 50 7.52 4.98 -10.92
C LEU A 50 7.72 4.98 -9.40
N TYR A 51 7.24 3.94 -8.71
CA TYR A 51 7.21 3.85 -7.25
C TYR A 51 7.78 2.52 -6.76
N PRO A 52 9.09 2.27 -6.94
CA PRO A 52 9.72 0.99 -6.62
C PRO A 52 9.73 0.64 -5.12
N SER A 53 9.43 1.61 -4.25
CA SER A 53 9.29 1.40 -2.81
C SER A 53 7.93 0.86 -2.37
N ALA A 54 6.93 0.85 -3.27
CA ALA A 54 5.58 0.37 -2.99
C ALA A 54 5.33 -0.98 -3.69
N ASP A 55 4.66 -1.90 -3.00
CA ASP A 55 4.20 -3.16 -3.56
C ASP A 55 3.00 -2.90 -4.49
N VAL A 56 3.19 -3.17 -5.78
CA VAL A 56 2.14 -2.99 -6.79
C VAL A 56 1.45 -4.32 -7.10
N VAL A 57 0.18 -4.42 -6.73
CA VAL A 57 -0.56 -5.70 -6.70
C VAL A 57 -1.86 -5.63 -7.49
N CYS A 58 -2.45 -6.79 -7.76
CA CYS A 58 -3.79 -6.90 -8.32
C CYS A 58 -4.77 -7.51 -7.31
N GLY A 59 -6.03 -7.06 -7.35
CA GLY A 59 -7.15 -7.76 -6.71
C GLY A 59 -7.04 -7.90 -5.18
N LEU A 60 -7.38 -9.09 -4.67
CA LEU A 60 -7.63 -9.37 -3.24
C LEU A 60 -6.38 -9.26 -2.35
N GLN A 61 -5.18 -9.19 -2.94
CA GLN A 61 -3.93 -9.07 -2.17
C GLN A 61 -3.89 -7.79 -1.33
N VAL A 62 -4.49 -6.69 -1.80
CA VAL A 62 -4.57 -5.44 -1.02
C VAL A 62 -5.45 -5.58 0.22
N VAL A 63 -6.52 -6.38 0.15
CA VAL A 63 -7.41 -6.62 1.30
C VAL A 63 -6.66 -7.37 2.39
N ARG A 64 -5.86 -8.38 2.03
CA ARG A 64 -5.04 -9.12 2.99
C ARG A 64 -3.98 -8.23 3.65
N ALA A 65 -3.37 -7.34 2.89
CA ALA A 65 -2.43 -6.35 3.44
C ALA A 65 -3.11 -5.43 4.47
N LEU A 66 -4.33 -4.97 4.18
CA LEU A 66 -5.12 -4.18 5.13
C LEU A 66 -5.52 -4.98 6.37
N GLU A 67 -5.96 -6.23 6.21
CA GLU A 67 -6.27 -7.15 7.32
C GLU A 67 -5.05 -7.37 8.22
N GLY A 68 -3.88 -7.69 7.65
CA GLY A 68 -2.67 -7.86 8.45
C GLY A 68 -2.21 -6.57 9.12
N GLY A 69 -2.44 -5.41 8.49
CA GLY A 69 -2.22 -4.09 9.11
C GLY A 69 -3.09 -3.89 10.35
N SER A 70 -4.39 -4.18 10.26
CA SER A 70 -5.31 -4.10 11.41
C SER A 70 -4.90 -5.07 12.53
N VAL A 71 -4.49 -6.30 12.20
CA VAL A 71 -4.01 -7.29 13.18
C VAL A 71 -2.71 -6.84 13.85
N SER A 72 -1.76 -6.31 13.08
CA SER A 72 -0.50 -5.75 13.59
C SER A 72 -0.74 -4.64 14.60
N LEU A 73 -1.63 -3.68 14.27
CA LEU A 73 -2.00 -2.58 15.15
C LEU A 73 -2.66 -3.06 16.44
N ALA A 74 -3.57 -4.04 16.35
CA ALA A 74 -4.19 -4.65 17.53
C ALA A 74 -3.18 -5.36 18.46
N GLN A 75 -2.02 -5.73 17.95
CA GLN A 75 -0.93 -6.38 18.68
C GLN A 75 0.24 -5.44 19.00
N GLY A 76 0.02 -4.12 18.95
CA GLY A 76 1.05 -3.13 19.28
C GLY A 76 2.16 -3.02 18.24
N GLY A 77 1.84 -3.19 16.96
CA GLY A 77 2.78 -3.08 15.85
C GLY A 77 3.59 -4.36 15.58
N ALA A 78 3.17 -5.51 16.11
CA ALA A 78 3.83 -6.78 15.88
C ALA A 78 3.88 -7.14 14.38
N ARG A 79 4.99 -7.72 13.92
CA ARG A 79 5.12 -8.19 12.53
C ARG A 79 4.13 -9.34 12.29
N ILE A 80 3.27 -9.19 11.29
CA ILE A 80 2.31 -10.21 10.88
C ILE A 80 2.77 -10.83 9.55
N GLU A 81 2.90 -12.16 9.52
CA GLU A 81 3.02 -12.86 8.25
C GLU A 81 1.65 -12.97 7.58
N LEU A 82 1.51 -12.31 6.43
CA LEU A 82 0.36 -12.53 5.56
C LEU A 82 0.50 -13.92 4.96
N ARG A 83 -0.32 -14.88 5.41
CA ARG A 83 -0.37 -16.21 4.78
C ARG A 83 -0.76 -16.05 3.31
N GLY A 84 0.18 -16.34 2.42
CA GLY A 84 -0.01 -16.23 0.98
C GLY A 84 -1.17 -17.10 0.53
N GLY A 85 -2.23 -16.48 0.02
CA GLY A 85 -3.26 -17.22 -0.67
C GLY A 85 -2.94 -17.25 -2.16
N ARG A 86 -3.08 -18.45 -2.71
CA ARG A 86 -3.01 -18.79 -4.14
C ARG A 86 -3.63 -17.72 -5.03
#